data_AF-A0A9N9WTQ2-F1
#
_entry.id   AF-A0A9N9WTQ2-F1
#
_cell.length_a   1.000
_cell.length_b   1.000
_cell.length_c   1.000
_cell.angle_alpha   90.00
_cell.angle_beta   90.00
_cell.angle_gamma   90.00
#
_symmetry.space_group_name_H-M   'P 1'
#
loop_
_entity.id
_entity.type
_entity.pdbx_description
1 polymer ?
#
loop_
_entity_poly.entity_id
_entity_poly.type
_entity_poly.pdbx_seq_one_letter_code
_entity_poly.pdbx_strand_id
1 'polypeptide(L)'
;MPPKRNIKPNKSKPPQLLQVNSENNTAESIELELKFDQEILWCITQFEKLISSGKLNDAKKHESIKAINILRKPNVTKIEKIQLMKSYFKDYKAKMAKDEEEVKKSANLSFEVDSESKSAGKFLKRKIEQSSNQPESTGFLFNFNVNDNASTLGDEIKKLSLS
;
A
#
# COMPACT_ATOMS: atom_id res chain seq x y z
N MET A 1 42.57 -42.83 8.91
CA MET A 1 41.65 -42.76 7.74
C MET A 1 40.22 -42.78 8.26
N PRO A 2 39.39 -41.77 8.00
CA PRO A 2 37.98 -41.83 8.40
C PRO A 2 37.17 -42.72 7.43
N PRO A 3 36.13 -43.43 7.92
CA PRO A 3 35.37 -44.37 7.11
C PRO A 3 34.37 -43.64 6.18
N LYS A 4 34.23 -44.16 4.95
CA LYS A 4 33.30 -43.64 3.95
C LYS A 4 31.85 -43.92 4.37
N ARG A 5 31.06 -42.86 4.61
CA ARG A 5 29.61 -42.97 4.81
C ARG A 5 28.93 -43.23 3.47
N ASN A 6 28.14 -44.31 3.43
CA ASN A 6 27.38 -44.74 2.27
C ASN A 6 26.00 -44.06 2.31
N ILE A 7 25.79 -43.05 1.46
CA ILE A 7 24.52 -42.29 1.38
C ILE A 7 23.72 -42.85 0.20
N LYS A 8 22.62 -43.55 0.50
CA LYS A 8 21.68 -44.02 -0.53
C LYS A 8 20.86 -42.83 -1.07
N PRO A 9 20.67 -42.69 -2.39
CA PRO A 9 19.83 -41.63 -2.95
C PRO A 9 18.35 -41.93 -2.69
N ASN A 10 17.69 -41.06 -1.94
CA ASN A 10 16.26 -41.13 -1.71
C ASN A 10 15.54 -40.54 -2.94
N LYS A 11 14.78 -41.36 -3.68
CA LYS A 11 13.95 -40.93 -4.80
C LYS A 11 12.70 -40.25 -4.25
N SER A 12 12.78 -38.96 -3.96
CA SER A 12 11.59 -38.15 -3.68
C SER A 12 10.80 -37.95 -4.98
N LYS A 13 9.49 -38.21 -4.92
CA LYS A 13 8.54 -37.92 -6.01
C LYS A 13 8.59 -36.43 -6.36
N PRO A 14 8.48 -36.06 -7.65
CA PRO A 14 8.38 -34.65 -8.03
C PRO A 14 7.11 -34.04 -7.44
N PRO A 15 7.14 -32.75 -7.03
CA PRO A 15 5.97 -32.05 -6.53
C PRO A 15 4.92 -31.97 -7.65
N GLN A 16 3.70 -32.41 -7.34
CA GLN A 16 2.56 -32.29 -8.24
C GLN A 16 2.20 -30.80 -8.37
N LEU A 17 2.20 -30.30 -9.61
CA LEU A 17 1.69 -28.99 -9.98
C LEU A 17 0.17 -29.00 -9.74
N LEU A 18 -0.28 -28.08 -8.88
CA LEU A 18 -1.69 -27.82 -8.64
C LEU A 18 -2.32 -27.25 -9.93
N GLN A 19 -3.36 -27.92 -10.43
CA GLN A 19 -4.24 -27.41 -11.47
C GLN A 19 -5.06 -26.25 -10.89
N VAL A 20 -5.06 -25.12 -11.60
CA VAL A 20 -5.64 -23.85 -11.15
C VAL A 20 -6.93 -23.57 -11.93
N ASN A 21 -8.05 -23.48 -11.20
CA ASN A 21 -9.40 -23.18 -11.73
C ASN A 21 -9.54 -21.69 -12.07
N SER A 22 -9.92 -21.37 -13.31
CA SER A 22 -9.60 -20.11 -14.01
C SER A 22 -10.25 -18.80 -13.53
N GLU A 23 -11.29 -18.79 -12.68
CA GLU A 23 -12.06 -17.56 -12.45
C GLU A 23 -11.80 -16.88 -11.09
N ASN A 24 -11.25 -17.58 -10.10
CA ASN A 24 -10.87 -16.99 -8.80
C ASN A 24 -9.44 -16.42 -8.79
N ASN A 25 -8.64 -16.65 -9.84
CA ASN A 25 -7.20 -16.33 -9.83
C ASN A 25 -6.87 -14.86 -9.99
N THR A 26 -7.74 -14.09 -10.66
CA THR A 26 -7.41 -12.70 -10.98
C THR A 26 -7.37 -11.84 -9.73
N ALA A 27 -8.35 -12.01 -8.82
CA ALA A 27 -8.40 -11.27 -7.57
C ALA A 27 -7.24 -11.65 -6.63
N GLU A 28 -6.96 -12.95 -6.50
CA GLU A 28 -5.84 -13.44 -5.68
C GLU A 28 -4.48 -12.97 -6.24
N SER A 29 -4.31 -12.95 -7.57
CA SER A 29 -3.09 -12.45 -8.20
C SER A 29 -2.87 -10.97 -7.92
N ILE A 30 -3.92 -10.15 -7.99
CA ILE A 30 -3.85 -8.71 -7.70
C ILE A 30 -3.48 -8.49 -6.22
N GLU A 31 -4.08 -9.23 -5.28
CA GLU A 31 -3.77 -9.11 -3.87
C GLU A 31 -2.30 -9.48 -3.57
N LEU A 32 -1.77 -10.50 -4.24
CA LEU A 32 -0.36 -10.90 -4.11
C LEU A 32 0.62 -9.88 -4.70
N GLU A 33 0.22 -9.14 -5.73
CA GLU A 33 0.99 -8.03 -6.28
C GLU A 33 0.98 -6.82 -5.35
N LEU A 34 -0.19 -6.42 -4.86
CA LEU A 34 -0.34 -5.32 -3.90
C LEU A 34 0.47 -5.58 -2.63
N LYS A 35 0.41 -6.79 -2.09
CA LYS A 35 1.22 -7.20 -0.94
C LYS A 35 2.70 -7.08 -1.22
N PHE A 36 3.14 -7.46 -2.42
CA PHE A 36 4.54 -7.36 -2.80
C PHE A 36 4.99 -5.90 -2.96
N ASP A 37 4.14 -5.03 -3.48
CA ASP A 37 4.42 -3.60 -3.58
C ASP A 37 4.52 -2.94 -2.20
N GLN A 38 3.64 -3.31 -1.26
CA GLN A 38 3.75 -2.91 0.15
C GLN A 38 5.07 -3.38 0.76
N GLU A 39 5.50 -4.62 0.47
CA GLU A 39 6.79 -5.15 0.90
C GLU A 39 7.97 -4.32 0.38
N ILE A 40 7.96 -3.95 -0.91
CA ILE A 40 8.98 -3.08 -1.51
C ILE A 40 8.99 -1.71 -0.84
N LEU A 41 7.83 -1.09 -0.68
CA LEU A 41 7.69 0.26 -0.11
C LEU A 41 8.23 0.31 1.32
N TRP A 42 7.92 -0.71 2.13
CA TRP A 42 8.46 -0.82 3.48
C TRP A 42 9.99 -0.89 3.44
N CYS A 43 10.58 -1.74 2.58
CA CYS A 43 12.03 -1.84 2.46
C CYS A 43 12.69 -0.52 2.02
N ILE A 44 12.08 0.22 1.09
CA ILE A 44 12.58 1.55 0.69
C ILE A 44 12.58 2.50 1.90
N THR A 45 11.47 2.54 2.64
CA THR A 45 11.35 3.36 3.85
C THR A 45 12.44 3.02 4.88
N GLN A 46 12.76 1.74 5.07
CA GLN A 46 13.83 1.34 5.97
C GLN A 46 15.21 1.80 5.48
N PHE A 47 15.50 1.71 4.18
CA PHE A 47 16.75 2.26 3.64
C PHE A 47 16.83 3.77 3.82
N GLU A 48 15.75 4.50 3.62
CA GLU A 48 15.69 5.95 3.83
C GLU A 48 15.91 6.31 5.30
N LYS A 49 15.27 5.59 6.24
CA LYS A 49 15.52 5.75 7.69
C LYS A 49 16.98 5.53 8.06
N LEU A 50 17.60 4.48 7.49
CA LEU A 50 19.02 4.19 7.70
C LEU A 50 19.89 5.37 7.24
N ILE A 51 19.66 5.87 6.02
CA ILE A 51 20.41 6.99 5.46
C ILE A 51 20.22 8.27 6.30
N SER A 52 18.97 8.58 6.68
CA SER A 52 18.61 9.76 7.47
C SER A 52 19.14 9.72 8.90
N SER A 53 19.37 8.54 9.46
CA SER A 53 19.94 8.36 10.80
C SER A 53 21.38 8.89 10.90
N GLY A 54 22.11 9.01 9.77
CA GLY A 54 23.48 9.52 9.75
C GLY A 54 24.54 8.61 10.38
N LYS A 55 24.14 7.43 10.88
CA LYS A 55 25.01 6.46 11.58
C LYS A 55 25.77 5.51 10.65
N LEU A 56 25.61 5.64 9.33
CA LEU A 56 26.22 4.73 8.36
C LEU A 56 27.48 5.31 7.72
N ASN A 57 28.46 4.42 7.50
CA ASN A 57 29.62 4.68 6.66
C ASN A 57 29.18 5.01 5.22
N ASP A 58 29.89 5.91 4.55
CA ASP A 58 29.60 6.40 3.18
C ASP A 58 29.48 5.26 2.17
N ALA A 59 30.29 4.21 2.31
CA ALA A 59 30.19 3.01 1.47
C ALA A 59 28.81 2.33 1.58
N LYS A 60 28.31 2.16 2.81
CA LYS A 60 27.00 1.54 3.09
C LYS A 60 25.85 2.46 2.69
N LYS A 61 26.04 3.77 2.80
CA LYS A 61 25.08 4.77 2.33
C LYS A 61 24.90 4.68 0.81
N HIS A 62 26.00 4.64 0.05
CA HIS A 62 25.95 4.49 -1.40
C HIS A 62 25.34 3.15 -1.83
N GLU A 63 25.67 2.07 -1.13
CA GLU A 63 25.07 0.76 -1.33
C GLU A 63 23.54 0.77 -1.08
N SER A 64 23.08 1.42 -0.01
CA SER A 64 21.66 1.59 0.30
C SER A 64 20.92 2.41 -0.77
N ILE A 65 21.54 3.47 -1.29
CA ILE A 65 21.00 4.27 -2.40
C ILE A 65 20.87 3.42 -3.66
N LYS A 66 21.88 2.61 -3.98
CA LYS A 66 21.81 1.67 -5.11
C LYS A 66 20.67 0.68 -4.95
N ALA A 67 20.48 0.14 -3.74
CA ALA A 67 19.39 -0.79 -3.46
C ALA A 67 18.01 -0.13 -3.69
N ILE A 68 17.80 1.10 -3.21
CA ILE A 68 16.57 1.88 -3.48
C ILE A 68 16.33 2.04 -4.98
N ASN A 69 17.38 2.39 -5.74
CA ASN A 69 17.26 2.58 -7.19
C ASN A 69 16.89 1.30 -7.93
N ILE A 70 17.34 0.12 -7.46
CA ILE A 70 16.96 -1.17 -8.04
C ILE A 70 15.50 -1.49 -7.71
N LEU A 71 15.07 -1.28 -6.47
CA LEU A 71 13.69 -1.57 -6.04
C LEU A 71 12.64 -0.71 -6.77
N ARG A 72 12.95 0.56 -7.03
CA ARG A 72 12.06 1.50 -7.76
C ARG A 72 11.94 1.21 -9.26
N LYS A 73 12.91 0.53 -9.87
CA LYS A 73 12.88 0.27 -11.31
C LYS A 73 11.77 -0.74 -11.65
N PRO A 74 10.94 -0.47 -12.66
CA PRO A 74 9.93 -1.42 -13.14
C PRO A 74 10.56 -2.59 -13.90
N ASN A 75 11.73 -2.37 -14.50
CA ASN A 75 12.41 -3.36 -15.36
C ASN A 75 13.14 -4.46 -14.59
N VAL A 76 13.14 -4.43 -13.26
CA VAL A 76 13.83 -5.42 -12.41
C VAL A 76 12.85 -6.54 -12.09
N THR A 77 13.27 -7.78 -12.29
CA THR A 77 12.40 -8.94 -12.07
C THR A 77 12.00 -9.05 -10.59
N LYS A 78 10.81 -9.61 -10.33
CA LYS A 78 10.31 -9.83 -8.95
C LYS A 78 11.30 -10.63 -8.09
N ILE A 79 11.96 -11.63 -8.69
CA ILE A 79 12.92 -12.49 -8.00
C ILE A 79 14.16 -11.70 -7.56
N GLU A 80 14.69 -10.84 -8.44
CA GLU A 80 15.84 -9.99 -8.10
C GLU A 80 15.51 -9.02 -6.97
N LYS A 81 14.32 -8.40 -7.00
CA LYS A 81 13.84 -7.54 -5.90
C LYS A 81 13.77 -8.31 -4.58
N ILE A 82 13.22 -9.52 -4.59
CA ILE A 82 13.14 -10.39 -3.39
C ILE A 82 14.53 -10.74 -2.88
N GLN A 83 15.45 -11.14 -3.75
CA GLN A 83 16.82 -11.51 -3.38
C GLN A 83 17.56 -10.33 -2.77
N LEU A 84 17.42 -9.15 -3.36
CA LEU A 84 17.97 -7.91 -2.84
C LEU A 84 17.42 -7.64 -1.44
N MET A 85 16.09 -7.61 -1.27
CA MET A 85 15.47 -7.38 0.04
C MET A 85 15.94 -8.38 1.11
N LYS A 86 16.07 -9.67 0.75
CA LYS A 86 16.60 -10.71 1.63
C LYS A 86 18.09 -10.54 1.94
N SER A 87 18.89 -10.05 0.99
CA SER A 87 20.33 -9.82 1.23
C SER A 87 20.55 -8.78 2.33
N TYR A 88 19.78 -7.68 2.32
CA TYR A 88 19.94 -6.60 3.30
C TYR A 88 19.19 -6.85 4.60
N PHE A 89 17.92 -7.23 4.52
CA PHE A 89 17.04 -7.31 5.68
C PHE A 89 16.78 -8.73 6.16
N LYS A 90 17.20 -9.75 5.40
CA LYS A 90 16.91 -11.18 5.58
C LYS A 90 15.40 -11.41 5.71
N ASP A 91 14.89 -11.40 6.93
CA ASP A 91 13.49 -11.61 7.26
C ASP A 91 12.74 -10.29 7.34
N TYR A 92 12.67 -9.57 6.21
CA TYR A 92 11.96 -8.29 6.14
C TYR A 92 10.47 -8.40 6.50
N LYS A 93 9.83 -9.55 6.23
CA LYS A 93 8.42 -9.79 6.57
C LYS A 93 8.17 -9.81 8.08
N ALA A 94 9.08 -10.44 8.84
CA ALA A 94 8.98 -10.47 10.30
C ALA A 94 9.22 -9.08 10.90
N LYS A 95 10.14 -8.31 10.32
CA LYS A 95 10.39 -6.92 10.72
C LYS A 95 9.20 -6.01 10.42
N MET A 96 8.56 -6.18 9.27
CA MET A 96 7.34 -5.44 8.93
C MET A 96 6.21 -5.70 9.92
N ALA A 97 5.95 -6.97 10.27
CA ALA A 97 4.94 -7.30 11.26
C ALA A 97 5.23 -6.67 12.63
N LYS A 98 6.50 -6.65 13.03
CA LYS A 98 6.93 -6.01 14.29
C LYS A 98 6.74 -4.49 14.25
N ASP A 99 7.14 -3.83 13.17
CA ASP A 99 6.92 -2.40 12.97
C ASP A 99 5.41 -2.06 13.01
N GLU A 100 4.55 -2.88 12.40
CA GLU A 100 3.10 -2.69 12.44
C GLU A 100 2.54 -2.82 13.86
N GLU A 101 3.03 -3.78 14.65
CA GLU A 101 2.65 -3.89 16.06
C GLU A 101 3.10 -2.67 16.88
N GLU A 102 4.31 -2.17 16.64
CA GLU A 102 4.83 -0.98 17.32
C GLU A 102 4.00 0.26 16.97
N VAL A 103 3.64 0.44 15.70
CA VAL A 103 2.75 1.52 15.25
C VAL A 103 1.35 1.37 15.85
N LYS A 104 0.80 0.16 15.92
CA LYS A 104 -0.49 -0.08 16.59
C LYS A 104 -0.42 0.27 18.07
N LYS A 105 0.66 -0.09 18.77
CA LYS A 105 0.85 0.25 20.19
C LYS A 105 0.94 1.76 20.42
N SER A 106 1.64 2.49 19.55
CA SER A 106 1.72 3.95 19.65
C SER A 106 0.44 4.67 19.21
N ALA A 107 -0.30 4.13 18.24
CA ALA A 107 -1.58 4.67 17.81
C ALA A 107 -2.70 4.48 18.87
N ASN A 108 -2.58 3.46 19.73
CA ASN A 108 -3.49 3.25 20.85
C ASN A 108 -3.18 4.15 22.06
N LEU A 109 -2.16 5.02 21.99
CA LEU A 109 -2.06 6.16 22.89
C LEU A 109 -3.20 7.11 22.51
N SER A 110 -4.32 6.98 23.20
CA SER A 110 -5.39 7.96 23.19
C SER A 110 -4.75 9.34 23.31
N PHE A 111 -5.02 10.21 22.34
CA PHE A 111 -4.76 11.63 22.46
C PHE A 111 -5.50 12.09 23.73
N GLU A 112 -4.79 12.14 24.86
CA GLU A 112 -5.25 12.89 26.02
C GLU A 112 -5.34 14.32 25.51
N VAL A 113 -6.57 14.71 25.12
CA VAL A 113 -6.92 16.11 25.04
C VAL A 113 -6.66 16.60 26.45
N ASP A 114 -5.55 17.31 26.67
CA ASP A 114 -5.31 18.02 27.92
C ASP A 114 -6.58 18.81 28.23
N SER A 115 -7.38 18.31 29.17
CA SER A 115 -8.70 18.84 29.51
C SER A 115 -8.58 20.10 30.36
N GLU A 116 -7.55 20.90 30.12
CA GLU A 116 -7.15 22.02 30.94
C GLU A 116 -6.89 23.27 30.10
N SER A 117 -7.90 23.65 29.32
CA SER A 117 -8.41 25.01 29.41
C SER A 117 -9.84 25.05 28.91
N LYS A 118 -10.77 25.40 29.80
CA LYS A 118 -12.11 25.88 29.43
C LYS A 118 -12.00 27.26 28.78
N SER A 119 -11.20 27.38 27.73
CA SER A 119 -11.21 28.54 26.85
C SER A 119 -12.38 28.35 25.91
N ALA A 120 -13.54 28.91 26.27
CA ALA A 120 -14.71 28.95 25.41
C ALA A 120 -14.29 29.43 24.01
N GLY A 121 -14.27 28.50 23.05
CA GLY A 121 -13.87 28.79 21.68
C GLY A 121 -14.71 29.94 21.14
N LYS A 122 -14.06 31.05 20.79
CA LYS A 122 -14.74 32.20 20.19
C LYS A 122 -15.03 31.86 18.72
N PHE A 123 -16.25 31.44 18.43
CA PHE A 123 -16.70 31.27 17.05
C PHE A 123 -16.88 32.64 16.41
N LEU A 124 -16.08 32.97 15.39
CA LEU A 124 -16.32 34.12 14.55
C LEU A 124 -17.42 33.78 13.54
N LYS A 125 -18.63 34.28 13.75
CA LYS A 125 -19.68 34.23 12.74
C LYS A 125 -19.34 35.23 11.63
N ARG A 126 -18.80 34.73 10.52
CA ARG A 126 -18.57 35.54 9.31
C ARG A 126 -19.93 36.02 8.79
N LYS A 127 -20.17 37.33 8.85
CA LYS A 127 -21.36 37.97 8.27
C LYS A 127 -21.16 38.07 6.76
N ILE A 128 -22.06 37.47 6.00
CA ILE A 128 -22.14 37.64 4.55
C ILE A 128 -23.05 38.84 4.33
N GLU A 129 -22.51 39.95 3.83
CA GLU A 129 -23.30 41.09 3.39
C GLU A 129 -24.02 40.70 2.10
N GLN A 130 -25.33 40.57 2.18
CA GLN A 130 -26.19 40.47 1.00
C GLN A 130 -26.20 41.87 0.36
N SER A 131 -25.31 42.12 -0.60
CA SER A 131 -25.56 43.20 -1.54
C SER A 131 -26.81 42.82 -2.33
N SER A 132 -27.85 43.62 -2.17
CA SER A 132 -29.08 43.49 -2.92
C SER A 132 -28.78 43.55 -4.42
N ASN A 133 -28.93 42.42 -5.10
CA ASN A 133 -29.75 42.25 -6.29
C ASN A 133 -29.36 40.94 -7.01
N GLN A 134 -30.18 39.91 -6.80
CA GLN A 134 -30.50 38.76 -7.66
C GLN A 134 -30.56 37.44 -6.87
N PRO A 135 -31.53 36.57 -7.17
CA PRO A 135 -31.84 35.41 -6.35
C PRO A 135 -31.01 34.19 -6.79
N GLU A 136 -30.81 33.29 -5.83
CA GLU A 136 -30.60 31.84 -6.04
C GLU A 136 -29.15 31.35 -6.24
N SER A 137 -28.39 31.37 -5.15
CA SER A 137 -27.47 30.28 -4.78
C SER A 137 -27.00 30.48 -3.34
N THR A 138 -27.89 30.25 -2.38
CA THR A 138 -27.53 30.32 -0.96
C THR A 138 -26.84 29.03 -0.52
N GLY A 139 -25.51 29.08 -0.40
CA GLY A 139 -24.81 28.51 0.76
C GLY A 139 -24.69 26.99 0.85
N PHE A 140 -24.11 26.35 -0.17
CA PHE A 140 -23.42 25.07 -0.01
C PHE A 140 -22.31 24.97 -1.05
N LEU A 141 -21.04 24.97 -0.61
CA LEU A 141 -19.88 24.85 -1.53
C LEU A 141 -19.60 23.39 -1.97
N PHE A 142 -20.34 22.42 -1.43
CA PHE A 142 -20.24 21.01 -1.78
C PHE A 142 -21.45 20.58 -2.60
N ASN A 143 -21.37 20.77 -3.92
CA ASN A 143 -22.28 20.12 -4.85
C ASN A 143 -21.59 18.86 -5.38
N PHE A 144 -21.81 17.71 -4.74
CA PHE A 144 -21.47 16.42 -5.35
C PHE A 144 -22.51 16.14 -6.42
N ASN A 145 -22.22 16.55 -7.65
CA ASN A 145 -23.05 16.23 -8.79
C ASN A 145 -22.87 14.74 -9.11
N VAL A 146 -23.54 13.89 -8.35
CA VAL A 146 -23.72 12.48 -8.69
C VAL A 146 -24.83 12.44 -9.73
N ASN A 147 -24.49 12.84 -10.96
CA ASN A 147 -25.33 12.50 -12.09
C ASN A 147 -24.98 11.04 -12.41
N ASP A 148 -25.76 10.15 -11.82
CA ASP A 148 -25.79 8.74 -12.15
C ASP A 148 -26.01 8.60 -13.66
N ASN A 149 -24.94 8.35 -14.42
CA ASN A 149 -25.03 7.83 -15.79
C ASN A 149 -25.44 6.35 -15.73
N ALA A 150 -26.57 6.07 -15.07
CA ALA A 150 -27.23 4.78 -15.01
C ALA A 150 -28.55 4.87 -15.78
N SER A 151 -28.53 5.36 -17.02
CA SER A 151 -29.71 5.30 -17.92
C SER A 151 -29.35 5.54 -19.39
N THR A 152 -28.49 4.70 -19.99
CA THR A 152 -28.36 4.67 -21.47
C THR A 152 -28.22 3.25 -22.03
N LEU A 153 -28.86 2.26 -21.40
CA LEU A 153 -28.88 0.88 -21.93
C LEU A 153 -30.29 0.25 -21.93
N GLY A 154 -31.34 1.03 -21.67
CA GLY A 154 -32.74 0.57 -21.64
C GLY A 154 -33.59 0.93 -22.86
N ASP A 155 -33.19 1.91 -23.67
CA ASP A 155 -34.09 2.50 -24.69
C ASP A 155 -33.83 2.05 -26.14
N GLU A 156 -32.79 1.26 -26.43
CA GLU A 156 -32.59 0.71 -27.79
C GLU A 156 -33.38 -0.59 -28.08
N ILE A 157 -33.84 -1.33 -27.06
CA ILE A 157 -34.54 -2.61 -27.30
C ILE A 157 -35.99 -2.40 -27.78
N LYS A 158 -36.62 -1.25 -27.49
CA LYS A 158 -38.01 -0.99 -27.92
C LYS A 158 -38.15 -0.52 -29.37
N LYS A 159 -37.06 -0.13 -30.05
CA LYS A 159 -37.11 0.36 -31.44
C LYS A 159 -36.93 -0.74 -32.50
N LEU A 160 -36.56 -1.96 -32.09
CA LEU A 160 -36.44 -3.12 -32.99
C LEU A 160 -37.66 -4.05 -33.00
N SER A 161 -38.71 -3.73 -32.24
CA SER A 161 -39.95 -4.52 -32.19
C SER A 161 -41.11 -3.93 -33.02
N LEU A 162 -40.95 -2.75 -33.62
CA LEU A 162 -42.03 -2.08 -34.35
C LEU A 162 -41.53 -1.41 -35.64
N SER A 163 -41.05 -2.21 -36.58
CA SER A 163 -41.08 -1.94 -38.04
C SER A 163 -40.80 -3.24 -38.79
#